data_AF-A0A957V3B7-F1
#
_entry.id   AF-A0A957V3B7-F1
#
_cell.length_a   1.000
_cell.length_b   1.000
_cell.length_c   1.000
_cell.angle_alpha   90.00
_cell.angle_beta   90.00
_cell.angle_gamma   90.00
#
_symmetry.space_group_name_H-M   'P 1'
#
loop_
_entity.id
_entity.type
_entity.pdbx_description
1 polymer ?
#
loop_
_entity_poly.entity_id
_entity_poly.type
_entity_poly.pdbx_seq_one_letter_code
_entity_poly.pdbx_strand_id
1 'polypeptide(L)' 'NWPRFLSTWKPLIAFAEDHGIKIGIENCPMLFTRDEWPGGKNLARSPAIWRRMFEDIPSPNFGLNYDPS' A
#
# COMPACT_ATOMS: atom_id res chain seq x y z
N ASN A 1 -5.11 8.84 -8.15
CA ASN A 1 -4.33 7.62 -7.82
C ASN A 1 -5.15 6.49 -7.21
N TRP A 2 -6.17 6.74 -6.38
CA TRP A 2 -6.92 5.66 -5.72
C TRP A 2 -7.61 4.65 -6.66
N PRO A 3 -8.31 5.06 -7.74
CA PRO A 3 -8.90 4.10 -8.67
C PRO A 3 -7.88 3.16 -9.30
N ARG A 4 -6.70 3.70 -9.65
CA ARG A 4 -5.56 2.92 -10.17
C ARG A 4 -5.01 1.95 -9.12
N PHE A 5 -4.89 2.39 -7.86
CA PHE A 5 -4.48 1.52 -6.76
C PHE A 5 -5.42 0.31 -6.66
N LEU A 6 -6.74 0.52 -6.66
CA LEU A 6 -7.70 -0.59 -6.56
C LEU A 6 -7.68 -1.50 -7.79
N SER A 7 -7.62 -0.94 -9.01
CA SER A 7 -7.58 -1.75 -10.23
C SER A 7 -6.31 -2.59 -10.33
N THR A 8 -5.20 -2.14 -9.75
CA THR A 8 -3.93 -2.86 -9.76
C THR A 8 -3.82 -3.86 -8.60
N TRP A 9 -4.12 -3.44 -7.37
CA TRP A 9 -3.84 -4.25 -6.19
C TRP A 9 -4.89 -5.31 -5.92
N LYS A 10 -6.18 -5.07 -6.18
CA LYS A 10 -7.21 -6.11 -5.97
C LYS A 10 -6.90 -7.44 -6.68
N PRO A 11 -6.58 -7.48 -7.98
CA PRO A 11 -6.24 -8.75 -8.64
C PRO A 11 -4.92 -9.35 -8.15
N LEU A 12 -3.93 -8.53 -7.79
CA LEU A 12 -2.65 -9.02 -7.27
C LEU A 12 -2.79 -9.66 -5.88
N ILE A 13 -3.58 -9.05 -5.01
CA ILE A 13 -3.86 -9.59 -3.67
C ILE A 13 -4.69 -10.87 -3.79
N ALA A 14 -5.71 -10.91 -4.65
CA ALA A 14 -6.49 -12.14 -4.90
C ALA A 14 -5.59 -13.28 -5.40
N PHE A 15 -4.71 -13.00 -6.36
CA PHE A 15 -3.74 -13.99 -6.85
C PHE A 15 -2.80 -14.47 -5.74
N ALA A 16 -2.29 -13.56 -4.90
CA ALA A 16 -1.44 -13.96 -3.78
C ALA A 16 -2.20 -14.83 -2.75
N GLU A 17 -3.46 -14.51 -2.49
CA GLU A 17 -4.35 -15.28 -1.62
C GLU A 17 -4.58 -16.70 -2.13
N ASP A 18 -4.86 -16.88 -3.43
CA ASP A 18 -5.01 -18.20 -4.08
C ASP A 18 -3.75 -19.09 -3.94
N HIS A 19 -2.59 -18.46 -3.74
CA HIS A 19 -1.31 -19.13 -3.55
C HIS A 19 -0.82 -19.18 -2.09
N GLY A 20 -1.62 -18.71 -1.13
CA GLY A 20 -1.23 -18.67 0.28
C GLY A 20 -0.05 -17.72 0.58
N ILE A 21 0.21 -16.75 -0.31
CA ILE A 21 1.30 -15.78 -0.19
C ILE A 21 0.78 -14.48 0.42
N LYS A 22 1.56 -13.89 1.33
CA LYS A 22 1.28 -12.57 1.92
C LYS A 22 2.10 -11.49 1.23
N ILE A 23 1.46 -10.37 0.92
CA ILE A 23 2.10 -9.17 0.36
C ILE A 23 2.14 -8.09 1.44
N GLY A 24 3.35 -7.60 1.72
CA GLY A 24 3.58 -6.43 2.58
C GLY A 24 3.95 -5.20 1.76
N ILE A 25 3.20 -4.11 1.89
CA ILE A 25 3.54 -2.82 1.28
C ILE A 25 4.48 -2.05 2.19
N GLU A 26 5.60 -1.59 1.62
CA GLU A 26 6.57 -0.71 2.28
C GLU A 26 5.97 0.72 2.40
N ASN A 27 6.23 1.41 3.53
CA ASN A 27 5.54 2.67 3.89
C ASN A 27 6.37 3.96 3.75
N CYS A 28 7.64 3.90 3.36
CA CYS A 28 8.47 5.07 3.15
C CYS A 28 7.79 5.98 2.12
N PRO A 29 7.64 7.28 2.39
CA PRO A 29 7.06 8.22 1.43
C PRO A 29 7.82 8.28 0.10
N MET A 30 9.08 7.83 0.06
CA MET A 30 9.98 7.90 -1.10
C MET A 30 10.19 9.36 -1.54
N LEU A 31 10.78 10.14 -0.64
CA LEU A 31 11.21 11.53 -0.86
C LEU A 31 12.68 11.54 -1.30
N PHE A 32 12.94 11.98 -2.51
CA PHE A 32 14.26 12.11 -3.12
C PHE A 32 14.66 13.57 -3.31
N THR A 33 13.69 14.48 -3.47
CA THR A 33 13.93 15.93 -3.62
C THR A 33 13.07 16.77 -2.66
N ARG A 34 13.44 18.04 -2.48
CA ARG A 34 12.79 18.92 -1.47
C ARG A 34 11.35 19.31 -1.82
N ASP A 35 10.96 19.22 -3.07
CA ASP A 35 9.64 19.59 -3.61
C ASP A 35 8.60 18.45 -3.54
N GLU A 36 8.98 17.26 -3.09
CA GLU A 36 8.09 16.10 -3.02
C GLU A 36 7.30 16.03 -1.70
N TRP A 37 7.67 16.82 -0.71
CA TRP A 37 6.91 16.97 0.53
C TRP A 37 5.57 17.70 0.25
N PRO A 38 4.45 17.29 0.88
CA PRO A 38 4.30 16.24 1.89
C PRO A 38 3.90 14.86 1.33
N GLY A 39 3.85 14.71 0.00
CA GLY A 39 3.20 13.58 -0.66
C GLY A 39 4.10 12.38 -0.89
N GLY A 40 5.34 12.63 -1.31
CA GLY A 40 6.25 11.60 -1.79
C GLY A 40 5.74 10.88 -3.05
N LYS A 41 6.40 9.76 -3.40
CA LYS A 41 6.01 8.91 -4.54
C LYS A 41 5.23 7.66 -4.12
N ASN A 42 5.25 7.33 -2.83
CA ASN A 42 4.51 6.20 -2.29
C ASN A 42 3.13 6.63 -1.76
N LEU A 43 2.08 5.89 -2.13
CA LEU A 43 0.73 6.11 -1.62
C LEU A 43 0.58 5.65 -0.16
N ALA A 44 1.22 4.53 0.21
CA ALA A 44 1.05 3.85 1.49
C ALA A 44 1.87 4.48 2.63
N ARG A 45 1.81 5.80 2.78
CA ARG A 45 2.73 6.58 3.63
C ARG A 45 2.13 7.17 4.91
N SER A 46 0.86 6.91 5.21
CA SER A 46 0.21 7.47 6.41
C SER A 46 -0.90 6.57 6.96
N PRO A 47 -1.17 6.63 8.28
CA PRO A 47 -2.21 5.82 8.92
C PRO A 47 -3.61 5.99 8.31
N ALA A 48 -3.96 7.19 7.84
CA ALA A 48 -5.24 7.43 7.18
C ALA A 48 -5.36 6.67 5.86
N ILE A 49 -4.26 6.58 5.11
CA ILE A 49 -4.23 5.82 3.86
C ILE A 49 -4.22 4.31 4.14
N TRP A 50 -3.47 3.83 5.14
CA TRP A 50 -3.46 2.41 5.49
C TRP A 50 -4.85 1.91 5.88
N ARG A 51 -5.58 2.66 6.71
CA ARG A 51 -6.97 2.33 7.07
C ARG A 51 -7.83 2.14 5.82
N ARG A 52 -7.79 3.11 4.90
CA ARG A 52 -8.54 3.03 3.64
C ARG A 52 -8.08 1.86 2.75
N MET A 53 -6.78 1.58 2.67
CA MET A 53 -6.23 0.45 1.90
C MET A 53 -6.81 -0.88 2.38
N PHE A 54 -6.82 -1.10 3.71
CA PHE A 54 -7.31 -2.34 4.31
C PHE A 54 -8.85 -2.43 4.33
N GLU A 55 -9.55 -1.31 4.41
CA GLU A 55 -11.01 -1.27 4.23
C GLU A 55 -11.42 -1.64 2.80
N ASP A 56 -10.71 -1.11 1.78
CA ASP A 56 -11.06 -1.33 0.37
C ASP A 56 -10.59 -2.69 -0.19
N ILE A 57 -9.60 -3.33 0.46
CA ILE A 57 -9.07 -4.65 0.12
C ILE A 57 -8.97 -5.50 1.41
N PRO A 58 -10.10 -6.08 1.88
CA PRO A 58 -10.16 -6.80 3.16
C PRO A 58 -9.65 -8.25 3.02
N SER A 59 -8.36 -8.42 2.75
CA SER A 59 -7.70 -9.74 2.64
C SER A 59 -6.68 -9.93 3.76
N PRO A 60 -6.64 -11.11 4.43
CA PRO A 60 -5.60 -11.43 5.42
C PRO A 60 -4.20 -11.59 4.79
N ASN A 61 -4.11 -11.64 3.46
CA ASN A 61 -2.88 -11.73 2.69
C ASN A 61 -2.33 -10.35 2.29
N PHE A 62 -3.01 -9.26 2.68
CA PHE A 62 -2.58 -7.90 2.41
C PHE A 62 -2.16 -7.19 3.71
N GLY A 63 -0.90 -6.75 3.77
CA GLY A 63 -0.33 -6.14 4.96
C GLY A 63 0.61 -4.97 4.66
N LEU A 64 1.15 -4.40 5.74
CA LEU A 64 2.17 -3.36 5.70
C LEU A 64 3.49 -3.95 6.21
N ASN A 65 4.59 -3.69 5.50
CA ASN A 65 5.93 -3.82 6.07
C ASN A 65 6.24 -2.51 6.79
N TYR A 66 5.91 -2.44 8.08
CA TYR A 66 6.05 -1.21 8.86
C TYR A 66 7.52 -0.93 9.20
N ASP A 67 8.10 0.02 8.48
CA ASP A 67 9.42 0.57 8.71
C ASP A 67 9.31 1.91 9.47
N PRO A 68 9.86 2.02 10.70
CA PRO A 68 9.79 3.22 11.52
C PRO A 68 10.88 4.27 11.21
N SER A 69 11.68 4.10 10.14
CA SER A 69 12.76 5.01 9.74
C SER A 69 12.33 6.42 9.31
#